data_AF-A0A0U3HWX6-F1
#
_entry.id   AF-A0A0U3HWX6-F1
#
_cell.length_a   1.000
_cell.length_b   1.000
_cell.length_c   1.000
_cell.angle_alpha   90.00
_cell.angle_beta   90.00
_cell.angle_gamma   90.00
#
_symmetry.space_group_name_H-M   'P 1'
#
loop_
_entity.id
_entity.type
_entity.pdbx_description
1 polymer ?
#
loop_
_entity_poly.entity_id
_entity_poly.type
_entity_poly.pdbx_seq_one_letter_code
_entity_poly.pdbx_strand_id
1 'polypeptide(L)'
;DSAWVKYELIPSLEKEDGSVLICLHEGNSDPGKSMTEDTINCIEKSYKSIFVLSPSFVQTEWCHYEPYFAHLNLFHESLDYIILILLEPIPLYCIPTR
;
A
#
# COMPACT_ATOMS: atom_id res chain seq x y z
N ASP A 1 -5.10 4.62 -10.95
CA ASP A 1 -5.04 3.76 -9.75
C ASP A 1 -6.18 4.01 -8.77
N SER A 2 -6.30 5.20 -8.18
CA SER A 2 -7.35 5.52 -7.18
C SER A 2 -8.77 5.12 -7.61
N ALA A 3 -9.17 5.39 -8.85
CA ALA A 3 -10.49 4.99 -9.36
C ALA A 3 -10.70 3.47 -9.31
N TRP A 4 -9.73 2.68 -9.76
CA TRP A 4 -9.83 1.22 -9.71
C TRP A 4 -9.86 0.69 -8.27
N VAL A 5 -9.06 1.27 -7.38
CA VAL A 5 -9.09 0.92 -5.96
C VAL A 5 -10.48 1.19 -5.36
N LYS A 6 -11.04 2.38 -5.62
CA LYS A 6 -12.31 2.85 -5.08
C LYS A 6 -13.52 2.11 -5.62
N TYR A 7 -13.54 1.81 -6.91
CA TYR A 7 -14.73 1.29 -7.59
C TYR A 7 -14.67 -0.21 -7.85
N GLU A 8 -13.50 -0.85 -7.78
CA GLU A 8 -13.35 -2.29 -8.02
C GLU A 8 -12.82 -3.03 -6.80
N LEU A 9 -11.64 -2.65 -6.29
CA LEU A 9 -10.96 -3.41 -5.23
C LEU A 9 -11.73 -3.36 -3.90
N ILE A 10 -12.04 -2.15 -3.42
CA ILE A 10 -12.73 -1.95 -2.14
C ILE A 10 -14.08 -2.67 -2.12
N PRO A 11 -14.98 -2.48 -3.10
CA PRO A 11 -16.26 -3.20 -3.14
C PRO A 11 -16.10 -4.73 -3.22
N SER A 12 -15.02 -5.24 -3.80
CA SER A 12 -14.75 -6.67 -3.87
C SER A 12 -14.26 -7.27 -2.54
N LEU A 13 -13.71 -6.44 -1.66
CA LEU A 13 -13.20 -6.82 -0.34
C LEU A 13 -14.23 -6.58 0.77
N GLU A 14 -15.04 -5.53 0.63
CA GLU A 14 -16.16 -5.23 1.52
C GLU A 14 -17.21 -6.33 1.40
N LYS A 15 -17.21 -7.23 2.36
CA LYS A 15 -18.27 -8.23 2.49
C LYS A 15 -19.49 -7.59 3.16
N GLU A 16 -20.69 -7.99 2.74
CA GLU A 16 -21.96 -7.50 3.30
C GLU A 16 -22.08 -7.76 4.81
N ASP A 17 -21.33 -8.72 5.36
CA ASP A 17 -21.30 -9.06 6.78
C ASP A 17 -20.37 -8.17 7.63
N GLY A 18 -19.65 -7.23 7.00
CA GLY A 18 -18.73 -6.31 7.67
C GLY A 18 -17.47 -6.99 8.24
N SER A 19 -17.16 -8.22 7.82
CA SER A 19 -16.02 -8.98 8.33
C SER A 19 -14.64 -8.45 7.87
N VAL A 20 -14.63 -7.56 6.88
CA VAL A 20 -13.41 -6.92 6.37
C VAL A 20 -13.52 -5.41 6.59
N LEU A 21 -12.59 -4.86 7.37
CA LEU A 21 -12.43 -3.42 7.58
C LEU A 21 -11.21 -2.96 6.78
N ILE A 22 -11.36 -1.87 6.03
CA ILE A 22 -10.31 -1.35 5.17
C ILE A 22 -9.78 -0.04 5.76
N CYS A 23 -8.47 0.01 6.04
CA CYS A 23 -7.75 1.25 6.38
C CYS A 23 -7.37 1.95 5.07
N LEU A 24 -8.06 3.03 4.72
CA LEU A 24 -7.72 3.87 3.58
C LEU A 24 -7.25 5.22 4.08
N HIS A 25 -6.11 5.67 3.56
CA HIS A 25 -5.64 7.03 3.77
C HIS A 25 -6.34 7.97 2.76
N GLU A 26 -7.62 8.29 3.01
CA GLU A 26 -8.36 9.35 2.31
C GLU A 26 -9.04 10.26 3.35
N GLY A 27 -8.27 11.00 4.16
CA GLY A 27 -8.85 11.91 5.14
C GLY A 27 -7.83 12.67 5.96
N ASN A 28 -8.14 13.94 6.26
CA ASN A 28 -7.31 14.97 6.91
C ASN A 28 -6.24 14.39 7.84
N SER A 29 -4.96 14.55 7.46
CA SER A 29 -3.82 14.23 8.32
C SER A 29 -3.97 14.93 9.67
N ASP A 30 -3.74 14.20 10.75
CA ASP A 30 -3.65 14.81 12.09
C ASP A 30 -2.59 15.94 12.01
N PRO A 31 -2.90 17.17 12.45
CA PRO A 31 -1.92 18.24 12.49
C PRO A 31 -0.79 17.85 13.46
N GLY A 32 0.31 17.32 12.90
CA GLY A 32 1.45 16.79 13.65
C GLY A 32 2.01 15.45 13.14
N LYS A 33 1.31 14.74 12.25
CA LYS A 33 1.82 13.52 11.59
C LYS A 33 1.96 13.71 10.10
N SER A 34 2.99 13.10 9.52
CA SER A 34 3.16 13.04 8.06
C SER A 34 2.22 11.99 7.45
N MET A 35 1.82 12.19 6.19
CA MET A 35 1.01 11.21 5.45
C MET A 35 1.66 9.82 5.43
N THR A 36 3.00 9.77 5.39
CA THR A 36 3.78 8.53 5.44
C THR A 36 3.67 7.82 6.79
N GLU A 37 3.76 8.55 7.91
CA GLU A 37 3.60 7.98 9.26
C GLU A 37 2.19 7.42 9.48
N ASP A 38 1.17 8.13 9.02
CA ASP A 38 -0.22 7.66 9.10
C ASP A 38 -0.42 6.36 8.32
N THR A 39 0.20 6.27 7.13
CA THR A 39 0.11 5.07 6.29
C THR A 39 0.87 3.89 6.89
N ILE A 40 2.08 4.11 7.42
CA ILE A 40 2.83 3.08 8.15
C ILE A 40 2.02 2.56 9.34
N ASN A 41 1.38 3.46 10.09
CA ASN A 41 0.52 3.07 11.20
C ASN A 41 -0.72 2.27 10.74
N CYS A 42 -1.31 2.57 9.56
CA CYS A 42 -2.32 1.70 8.95
C CYS A 42 -1.75 0.30 8.64
N ILE A 43 -0.53 0.23 8.09
CA ILE A 43 0.14 -1.04 7.74
C ILE A 43 0.34 -1.90 8.99
N GLU A 44 0.94 -1.33 10.04
CA GLU A 44 1.24 -2.05 11.30
C GLU A 44 0.00 -2.52 12.06
N LYS A 45 -1.13 -1.82 11.92
CA LYS A 45 -2.40 -2.15 12.60
C LYS A 45 -3.30 -3.08 11.78
N SER A 46 -2.96 -3.35 10.53
CA SER A 46 -3.77 -4.16 9.63
C SER A 46 -3.35 -5.64 9.68
N TYR A 47 -4.32 -6.55 9.55
CA TYR A 47 -4.02 -7.98 9.44
C TYR A 47 -3.31 -8.33 8.12
N LYS A 48 -3.69 -7.63 7.04
CA LYS A 48 -3.02 -7.67 5.73
C LYS A 48 -2.89 -6.25 5.20
N SER A 49 -1.81 -5.97 4.46
CA SER A 49 -1.59 -4.73 3.74
C SER A 49 -1.52 -5.00 2.25
N ILE A 50 -2.36 -4.32 1.47
CA ILE A 50 -2.43 -4.48 0.01
C ILE A 50 -1.73 -3.29 -0.65
N PHE A 51 -0.73 -3.58 -1.47
CA PHE A 51 -0.08 -2.57 -2.32
C PHE A 51 -0.50 -2.78 -3.77
N VAL A 52 -1.07 -1.75 -4.38
CA VAL A 52 -1.52 -1.76 -5.78
C VAL A 52 -0.43 -1.15 -6.63
N LEU A 53 0.33 -2.00 -7.30
CA LEU A 53 1.50 -1.66 -8.09
C LEU A 53 1.11 -1.25 -9.51
N SER A 54 1.58 -0.10 -9.94
CA SER A 54 1.46 0.46 -11.28
C SER A 54 2.72 1.27 -11.61
N PRO A 55 2.96 1.64 -12.88
CA PRO A 55 4.02 2.59 -13.22
C PRO A 55 3.93 3.90 -12.44
N SER A 56 2.71 4.41 -12.21
CA SER A 56 2.47 5.65 -11.46
C SER A 56 2.87 5.48 -9.99
N PHE A 57 2.43 4.40 -9.35
CA PHE A 57 2.77 4.10 -7.95
C PHE A 57 4.29 3.99 -7.74
N VAL A 58 5.01 3.31 -8.65
CA VAL A 58 6.47 3.19 -8.56
C VAL A 58 7.17 4.55 -8.67
N GLN A 59 6.64 5.46 -9.48
CA GLN A 59 7.25 6.77 -9.71
C GLN A 59 6.92 7.81 -8.63
N THR A 60 5.74 7.73 -8.00
CA THR A 60 5.28 8.76 -7.04
C THR A 60 5.28 8.31 -5.60
N GLU A 61 4.92 7.05 -5.32
CA GLU A 61 4.64 6.58 -3.96
C GLU A 61 5.73 5.68 -3.40
N TRP A 62 6.37 4.84 -4.25
CA TRP A 62 7.28 3.79 -3.80
C TRP A 62 8.44 4.29 -2.94
N CYS A 63 8.97 5.49 -3.23
CA CYS A 63 10.09 6.06 -2.47
C CYS A 63 9.78 6.25 -0.97
N HIS A 64 8.50 6.43 -0.61
CA HIS A 64 8.08 6.55 0.79
C HIS A 64 8.04 5.20 1.52
N TYR A 65 7.87 4.09 0.78
CA TYR A 65 7.75 2.74 1.34
C TYR A 65 9.01 1.90 1.17
N GLU A 66 9.92 2.29 0.27
CA GLU A 66 11.19 1.59 0.03
C GLU A 66 11.98 1.34 1.34
N PRO A 67 12.13 2.32 2.27
CA PRO A 67 12.84 2.06 3.52
C PRO A 67 12.16 1.01 4.39
N TYR A 68 10.82 1.00 4.42
CA TYR A 68 10.03 0.02 5.16
C TYR A 68 10.25 -1.39 4.57
N PHE A 69 10.11 -1.56 3.25
CA PHE A 69 10.36 -2.85 2.60
C PHE A 69 11.80 -3.32 2.71
N ALA A 70 12.77 -2.40 2.66
CA ALA A 70 14.18 -2.72 2.87
C ALA A 70 14.42 -3.29 4.28
N HIS A 71 13.77 -2.71 5.29
CA HIS A 71 13.82 -3.22 6.68
C HIS A 71 13.29 -4.65 6.76
N LEU A 72 12.08 -4.92 6.26
CA LEU A 72 11.49 -6.26 6.29
C LEU A 72 12.40 -7.32 5.66
N ASN A 73 12.96 -6.99 4.50
CA ASN A 73 13.87 -7.90 3.79
C ASN A 73 15.19 -8.13 4.54
N LEU A 74 15.76 -7.09 5.17
CA LEU A 74 16.99 -7.21 5.96
C LEU A 74 16.81 -8.06 7.22
N PHE A 75 15.66 -7.95 7.89
CA PHE A 75 15.38 -8.68 9.11
C PHE A 75 14.72 -10.05 8.87
N HIS A 76 14.59 -10.47 7.61
CA HIS A 76 13.93 -11.73 7.22
C HIS A 76 12.52 -11.87 7.83
N GLU A 77 11.81 -10.76 7.97
CA GLU A 77 10.44 -10.79 8.44
C GLU A 77 9.54 -11.44 7.38
N SER A 78 8.58 -12.24 7.83
CA SER A 78 7.64 -12.91 6.92
C SER A 78 6.79 -11.86 6.22
N LEU A 79 6.81 -11.82 4.89
CA LEU A 79 5.94 -10.95 4.09
C LEU A 79 4.51 -11.49 3.96
N ASP A 80 4.13 -12.49 4.76
CA ASP A 80 2.83 -13.14 4.69
C ASP A 80 1.67 -12.17 4.92
N TYR A 81 1.91 -11.03 5.59
CA TYR A 81 0.92 -9.99 5.80
C TYR A 81 0.84 -8.97 4.64
N ILE A 82 1.72 -9.04 3.64
CA ILE A 82 1.72 -8.14 2.49
C ILE A 82 1.14 -8.86 1.26
N ILE A 83 0.24 -8.17 0.56
CA ILE A 83 -0.33 -8.62 -0.71
C ILE A 83 0.05 -7.58 -1.77
N LEU A 84 0.73 -8.02 -2.82
CA LEU A 84 1.08 -7.18 -3.96
C LEU A 84 0.11 -7.47 -5.11
N ILE A 85 -0.61 -6.44 -5.56
CA ILE A 85 -1.48 -6.52 -6.75
C ILE A 85 -0.80 -5.74 -7.86
N LEU A 86 -0.46 -6.40 -8.97
CA LEU A 86 0.02 -5.73 -10.16
C LEU A 86 -1.18 -5.26 -11.00
N LEU A 87 -1.52 -3.98 -10.93
CA LEU A 87 -2.63 -3.39 -11.66
C LEU A 87 -2.28 -3.21 -13.15
N GLU A 88 -1.07 -2.77 -13.42
CA GLU A 88 -0.53 -2.57 -14.76
C GLU A 88 0.90 -3.10 -14.83
N PRO A 89 1.36 -3.66 -15.98
CA PRO A 89 2.75 -4.05 -16.14
C PRO A 89 3.68 -2.87 -15.87
N ILE A 90 4.73 -3.08 -15.07
CA ILE A 90 5.72 -2.04 -14.74
C ILE A 90 6.94 -2.23 -15.65
N PRO A 91 7.19 -1.30 -16.59
CA PRO A 91 8.40 -1.33 -17.39
C PRO A 91 9.64 -1.14 -16.52
N LEU A 92 10.75 -1.80 -16.88
CA LEU A 92 12.00 -1.72 -16.11
C LEU A 92 12.54 -0.29 -15.98
N TYR A 93 12.29 0.59 -16.96
CA TYR A 93 12.74 1.98 -16.90
C TYR A 93 11.99 2.82 -15.84
N CYS A 94 10.84 2.35 -15.35
CA CYS A 94 10.12 2.99 -14.26
C CYS A 94 10.72 2.65 -12.89
N ILE A 95 11.48 1.55 -12.79
CA ILE A 95 12.04 1.07 -11.54
C ILE A 95 13.34 1.85 -11.28
N PRO A 96 13.46 2.58 -10.17
CA PRO A 96 14.70 3.27 -9.82
C PRO A 96 15.86 2.27 -9.75
N THR A 97 16.93 2.55 -10.49
CA THR A 97 18.18 1.79 -10.37
C THR A 97 18.90 2.21 -9.09
N ARG A 98 19.20 1.23 -8.23
CA ARG A 98 20.00 1.38 -7.00
C ARG A 98 21.36 2.04 -7.23
#